data_AF-A0AB39RD46-F1
#
_entry.id   AF-A0AB39RD46-F1
#
_cell.length_a   1.000
_cell.length_b   1.000
_cell.length_c   1.000
_cell.angle_alpha   90.00
_cell.angle_beta   90.00
_cell.angle_gamma   90.00
#
_symmetry.space_group_name_H-M   'P 1'
#
loop_
_entity.id
_entity.type
_entity.pdbx_description
1 polymer ?
#
loop_
_entity_poly.entity_id
_entity_poly.type
_entity_poly.pdbx_seq_one_letter_code
_entity_poly.pdbx_strand_id
1 'polypeptide(L)'
;MTEVELVATAFATGAAAGLTDSARGVVHELYAGLREAVRRRLVAGGGNSGGYGVRVLDAYETDPDVWRTRLLQVLTGSGVETDEEILAAARAVRGRLPCV
;
A
#
# COMPACT_ATOMS: atom_id res chain seq x y z
N MET A 1 -2.53 0.35 16.41
CA MET A 1 -2.34 0.46 14.95
C MET A 1 -2.60 1.90 14.56
N THR A 2 -1.57 2.60 14.11
CA THR A 2 -1.68 3.92 13.47
C THR A 2 -2.26 3.79 12.06
N GLU A 3 -2.66 4.90 11.45
CA GLU A 3 -3.11 4.95 10.06
C GLU A 3 -2.04 4.44 9.08
N VAL A 4 -0.78 4.81 9.30
CA VAL A 4 0.36 4.34 8.50
C VAL A 4 0.54 2.84 8.66
N GLU A 5 0.45 2.31 9.88
CA GLU A 5 0.52 0.86 10.14
C GLU A 5 -0.63 0.08 9.49
N LEU A 6 -1.83 0.67 9.43
CA LEU A 6 -2.97 0.13 8.71
C LEU A 6 -2.66 0.01 7.22
N VAL A 7 -2.18 1.08 6.60
CA VAL A 7 -1.82 1.09 5.17
C VAL A 7 -0.72 0.06 4.90
N ALA A 8 0.35 0.03 5.71
CA ALA A 8 1.44 -0.92 5.56
C ALA A 8 0.97 -2.39 5.70
N THR A 9 0.06 -2.66 6.63
CA THR A 9 -0.53 -3.99 6.81
C THR A 9 -1.39 -4.39 5.62
N ALA A 10 -2.17 -3.45 5.07
CA ALA A 10 -2.94 -3.67 3.85
C ALA A 10 -2.03 -3.98 2.64
N PHE A 11 -0.88 -3.30 2.54
CA PHE A 11 0.13 -3.60 1.52
C PHE A 11 0.71 -5.01 1.67
N ALA A 12 1.09 -5.41 2.89
CA ALA A 12 1.58 -6.76 3.16
C ALA A 12 0.53 -7.83 2.84
N THR A 13 -0.74 -7.54 3.16
CA THR A 13 -1.88 -8.43 2.87
C THR A 13 -2.09 -8.60 1.36
N GLY A 14 -2.13 -7.49 0.62
CA GLY A 14 -2.31 -7.50 -0.82
C GLY A 14 -1.14 -8.15 -1.57
N ALA A 15 0.09 -7.88 -1.15
CA ALA A 15 1.29 -8.51 -1.72
C ALA A 15 1.29 -10.03 -1.47
N ALA A 16 0.97 -10.49 -0.25
CA ALA A 16 0.86 -11.91 0.05
C ALA A 16 -0.28 -12.62 -0.72
N ALA A 17 -1.42 -11.93 -0.90
CA ALA A 17 -2.53 -12.45 -1.70
C ALA A 17 -2.18 -12.55 -3.19
N GLY A 18 -1.38 -11.62 -3.73
CA GLY A 18 -0.87 -11.68 -5.10
C GLY A 18 0.10 -12.84 -5.36
N LEU A 19 0.75 -13.36 -4.30
CA LEU A 19 1.63 -14.53 -4.37
C LEU A 19 0.87 -15.87 -4.32
N THR A 20 -0.43 -15.88 -3.99
CA THR A 20 -1.24 -17.09 -3.90
C THR A 20 -2.29 -17.13 -5.01
N ASP A 21 -2.20 -18.14 -5.88
CA ASP A 21 -2.93 -18.27 -7.15
C ASP A 21 -4.48 -18.32 -7.00
N SER A 22 -4.99 -18.42 -5.76
CA SER A 22 -6.39 -18.73 -5.43
C SER A 22 -7.25 -17.54 -4.93
N ALA A 23 -6.69 -16.34 -4.72
CA ALA A 23 -7.43 -15.17 -4.20
C ALA A 23 -7.72 -14.08 -5.28
N ARG A 24 -7.61 -14.46 -6.56
CA ARG A 24 -7.19 -13.61 -7.69
C ARG A 24 -8.11 -12.47 -8.15
N GLY A 25 -9.30 -12.30 -7.58
CA GLY A 25 -10.24 -11.27 -8.03
C GLY A 25 -10.25 -10.05 -7.13
N VAL A 26 -11.13 -10.08 -6.14
CA VAL A 26 -11.50 -8.91 -5.33
C VAL A 26 -10.34 -8.35 -4.50
N VAL A 27 -9.50 -9.21 -3.90
CA VAL A 27 -8.36 -8.72 -3.09
C VAL A 27 -7.31 -8.04 -3.97
N HIS A 28 -7.09 -8.58 -5.18
CA HIS A 28 -6.15 -8.00 -6.14
C HIS A 28 -6.65 -6.66 -6.67
N GLU A 29 -7.94 -6.54 -7.00
CA GLU A 29 -8.57 -5.28 -7.41
C GLU A 29 -8.50 -4.22 -6.31
N LEU A 30 -8.81 -4.60 -5.07
CA LEU A 30 -8.71 -3.70 -3.91
C LEU A 30 -7.26 -3.26 -3.65
N TYR A 31 -6.31 -4.18 -3.80
CA TYR A 31 -4.88 -3.88 -3.63
C TYR A 31 -4.37 -2.96 -4.75
N ALA A 32 -4.78 -3.19 -6.00
CA ALA A 32 -4.46 -2.31 -7.13
C ALA A 32 -5.04 -0.91 -6.91
N GLY A 33 -6.28 -0.81 -6.41
CA GLY A 33 -6.91 0.46 -6.03
C GLY A 33 -6.14 1.21 -4.93
N LEU A 34 -5.71 0.50 -3.88
CA LEU A 34 -4.88 1.07 -2.81
C LEU A 34 -3.53 1.57 -3.34
N ARG A 35 -2.86 0.78 -4.19
CA ARG A 35 -1.59 1.16 -4.83
C ARG A 35 -1.73 2.45 -5.62
N GLU A 36 -2.77 2.55 -6.44
CA GLU A 36 -2.97 3.71 -7.30
C GLU A 36 -3.30 4.95 -6.49
N ALA A 37 -4.12 4.85 -5.42
CA ALA A 37 -4.37 5.97 -4.52
C ALA A 37 -3.08 6.49 -3.86
N VAL A 38 -2.24 5.59 -3.36
CA VAL A 38 -0.93 5.93 -2.76
C VAL A 38 0.01 6.52 -3.80
N ARG A 39 0.07 5.97 -5.01
CA ARG A 39 0.86 6.51 -6.12
C ARG A 39 0.45 7.96 -6.43
N ARG A 40 -0.85 8.24 -6.56
CA ARG A 40 -1.35 9.60 -6.80
C ARG A 40 -0.95 10.55 -5.69
N ARG A 41 -1.06 10.13 -4.42
CA ARG A 41 -0.63 10.93 -3.27
C ARG A 41 0.86 11.25 -3.30
N LEU A 42 1.69 10.27 -3.64
CA LEU A 42 3.15 10.43 -3.76
C LEU A 42 3.53 11.39 -4.89
N VAL A 43 2.82 11.34 -6.03
CA VAL A 43 3.02 12.27 -7.14
C VAL A 43 2.54 13.68 -6.76
N ALA A 44 1.38 13.80 -6.10
CA ALA A 44 0.79 15.07 -5.69
C ALA A 44 1.60 15.78 -4.59
N GLY A 45 2.37 15.05 -3.78
CA GLY A 45 3.24 15.60 -2.74
C GLY A 45 4.40 16.48 -3.24
N GLY A 46 4.62 16.57 -4.56
CA GLY A 46 5.40 17.63 -5.20
C GLY A 46 6.85 17.79 -4.69
N GLY A 47 7.77 16.93 -5.15
CA GLY A 47 9.21 17.09 -4.90
C GLY A 47 10.05 15.89 -5.35
N ASN A 48 11.37 15.94 -5.17
CA ASN A 48 12.30 14.84 -5.48
C ASN A 48 11.91 13.53 -4.74
N SER A 49 11.18 13.66 -3.63
CA SER A 49 10.62 12.59 -2.81
C SER A 49 9.48 11.81 -3.50
N GLY A 50 8.69 12.46 -4.38
CA GLY A 50 7.57 11.80 -5.06
C GLY A 50 8.04 10.73 -6.05
N GLY A 51 9.07 11.05 -6.84
CA GLY A 51 9.68 10.08 -7.76
C GLY A 51 10.40 8.93 -7.04
N TYR A 52 11.03 9.19 -5.89
CA TYR A 52 11.58 8.13 -5.05
C TYR A 52 10.49 7.25 -4.44
N GLY A 53 9.40 7.86 -3.95
CA GLY A 53 8.27 7.13 -3.38
C GLY A 53 7.60 6.18 -4.36
N VAL A 54 7.36 6.62 -5.60
CA VAL A 54 6.80 5.75 -6.65
C VAL A 54 7.74 4.57 -6.96
N ARG A 55 9.06 4.81 -7.03
CA ARG A 55 10.04 3.72 -7.23
C ARG A 55 10.04 2.70 -6.10
N VAL A 56 9.93 3.16 -4.84
CA VAL A 56 9.83 2.27 -3.69
C VAL A 56 8.53 1.47 -3.73
N LEU A 57 7.42 2.10 -4.10
CA LEU A 57 6.13 1.45 -4.26
C LEU A 57 6.17 0.35 -5.32
N ASP A 58 6.78 0.60 -6.48
CA ASP A 58 6.93 -0.40 -7.54
C ASP A 58 7.90 -1.53 -7.14
N ALA A 59 9.03 -1.19 -6.50
CA ALA A 59 10.00 -2.19 -6.07
C ALA A 59 9.47 -3.12 -4.95
N TYR A 60 8.54 -2.63 -4.14
CA TYR A 60 7.86 -3.42 -3.12
C TYR A 60 7.04 -4.59 -3.69
N GLU A 61 6.52 -4.49 -4.92
CA GLU A 61 5.82 -5.64 -5.54
C GLU A 61 6.77 -6.78 -5.89
N THR A 62 8.02 -6.45 -6.23
CA THR A 62 9.02 -7.43 -6.62
C THR A 62 9.62 -8.14 -5.39
N ASP A 63 9.88 -7.37 -4.32
CA ASP A 63 10.46 -7.91 -3.10
C ASP A 63 9.92 -7.18 -1.85
N PRO A 64 8.75 -7.62 -1.33
CA PRO A 64 8.11 -6.99 -0.19
C PRO A 64 9.00 -6.96 1.06
N ASP A 65 9.88 -7.94 1.24
CA ASP A 65 10.69 -8.07 2.45
C ASP A 65 11.90 -7.12 2.41
N VAL A 66 12.54 -6.93 1.25
CA VAL A 66 13.64 -5.98 1.09
C VAL A 66 13.15 -4.52 1.13
N TRP A 67 11.97 -4.24 0.58
CA TRP A 67 11.49 -2.87 0.43
C TRP A 67 10.54 -2.40 1.54
N ARG A 68 10.11 -3.29 2.45
CA ARG A 68 9.17 -2.98 3.56
C ARG A 68 9.55 -1.74 4.35
N THR A 69 10.80 -1.67 4.82
CA THR A 69 11.28 -0.58 5.67
C THR A 69 11.29 0.76 4.92
N ARG A 70 11.66 0.74 3.63
CA ARG A 70 11.65 1.94 2.77
C ARG A 70 10.22 2.38 2.46
N LEU A 71 9.32 1.44 2.23
CA LEU A 71 7.91 1.74 2.00
C LEU A 71 7.30 2.45 3.22
N LEU A 72 7.55 1.96 4.43
CA LEU A 72 7.08 2.60 5.67
C LEU A 72 7.56 4.06 5.78
N GLN A 73 8.84 4.32 5.50
CA GLN A 73 9.40 5.68 5.53
C GLN A 73 8.73 6.60 4.51
N VAL A 74 8.48 6.10 3.30
CA VAL A 74 7.80 6.84 2.23
C VAL A 74 6.35 7.15 2.61
N LEU A 75 5.61 6.16 3.15
CA LEU A 75 4.23 6.34 3.58
C LEU A 75 4.13 7.42 4.66
N THR A 76 4.93 7.32 5.72
CA THR A 76 4.99 8.33 6.80
C THR A 76 5.34 9.71 6.28
N GLY A 77 6.28 9.82 5.33
CA GLY A 77 6.70 11.11 4.78
C GLY A 77 5.72 11.73 3.78
N SER A 78 4.71 10.96 3.32
CA SER A 78 3.78 11.37 2.27
C SER A 78 2.42 11.83 2.77
N GLY A 79 2.16 11.71 4.07
CA GLY A 79 0.88 12.10 4.64
C GLY A 79 -0.25 11.19 4.19
N VAL A 80 -0.03 9.87 4.16
CA VAL A 80 -1.11 8.89 3.87
C VAL A 80 -2.11 8.77 5.01
N GLU A 81 -1.71 9.19 6.21
CA GLU A 81 -2.53 9.19 7.41
C GLU A 81 -3.66 10.22 7.38
N THR A 82 -3.58 11.21 6.50
CA THR A 82 -4.63 12.24 6.35
C THR A 82 -5.50 12.03 5.10
N ASP A 83 -5.18 11.03 4.27
CA ASP A 83 -5.88 10.76 3.03
C ASP A 83 -6.98 9.71 3.24
N GLU A 84 -8.22 10.18 3.36
CA GLU A 84 -9.37 9.29 3.62
C GLU A 84 -9.59 8.25 2.50
N GLU A 85 -9.24 8.57 1.25
CA GLU A 85 -9.36 7.63 0.13
C GLU A 85 -8.40 6.45 0.32
N ILE A 86 -7.14 6.75 0.67
CA ILE A 86 -6.13 5.73 0.97
C ILE A 86 -6.54 4.87 2.17
N LEU A 87 -7.05 5.49 3.23
CA LEU A 87 -7.47 4.76 4.44
C LEU A 87 -8.69 3.88 4.19
N ALA A 88 -9.65 4.33 3.39
CA ALA A 88 -10.79 3.51 2.99
C ALA A 88 -10.33 2.29 2.17
N ALA A 89 -9.46 2.49 1.19
CA ALA A 89 -8.89 1.41 0.38
C ALA A 89 -8.10 0.40 1.23
N ALA A 90 -7.28 0.88 2.18
CA ALA A 90 -6.51 0.02 3.08
C ALA A 90 -7.42 -0.85 3.98
N ARG A 91 -8.51 -0.27 4.50
CA ARG A 91 -9.51 -1.01 5.28
C ARG A 91 -10.21 -2.06 4.44
N ALA A 92 -10.53 -1.76 3.17
CA ALA A 92 -11.19 -2.71 2.27
C ALA A 92 -10.30 -3.94 1.99
N VAL A 93 -9.01 -3.73 1.72
CA VAL A 93 -8.03 -4.82 1.54
C VAL A 93 -7.93 -5.68 2.81
N ARG A 94 -7.73 -5.06 3.98
CA ARG A 94 -7.60 -5.78 5.25
C ARG A 94 -8.88 -6.50 5.67
N GLY A 95 -10.04 -5.89 5.45
CA GLY A 95 -11.35 -6.43 5.83
C GLY A 95 -11.75 -7.70 5.05
N ARG A 96 -10.97 -8.10 4.05
CA ARG A 96 -11.22 -9.33 3.28
C ARG A 96 -10.51 -10.58 3.83
N LEU A 97 -9.76 -10.46 4.93
CA LEU A 97 -9.31 -11.63 5.71
C LEU A 97 -10.51 -12.25 6.44
N PRO A 98 -10.74 -13.58 6.34
CA PRO A 98 -11.45 -14.26 7.42
C PRO A 98 -10.63 -14.06 8.69
N CYS A 99 -11.27 -13.64 9.77
CA CYS A 99 -10.65 -13.47 11.08
C CYS A 99 -9.81 -14.72 11.41
N VAL A 100 -8.49 -14.58 11.47
CA VAL A 100 -7.57 -15.60 12.01
C VAL A 100 -7.17 -15.23 13.42
#